data_AF-A0A2V9CWN7-F1
#
_entry.id   AF-A0A2V9CWN7-F1
#
_cell.length_a   1.000
_cell.length_b   1.000
_cell.length_c   1.000
_cell.angle_alpha   90.00
_cell.angle_beta   90.00
_cell.angle_gamma   90.00
#
_symmetry.space_group_name_H-M   'P 1'
#
loop_
_entity.id
_entity.type
_entity.pdbx_description
1 polymer ?
#
loop_
_entity_poly.entity_id
_entity_poly.type
_entity_poly.pdbx_seq_one_letter_code
_entity_poly.pdbx_strand_id
1 'polypeptide(L)'
;MAAFWKIRLLGMVGVLLLAPGAPALATPSGSAGISAAIAFQPLAPNAEQVAPKEPLRAYKLPPDKEAQAVAYAHSRHELYFLDFLFSVVGLVLLIQLAVAPRLRDRAERLSRNRFLQALVFAGPFFIVLGFLSLPSAAAGHWLERYYGQSVQGWGSWFWDAVKGGAFALVLAIVLVWLFYGLVRRSPRRWWFYAWLGSLPILIFLIFVEPLVLEPLFFRFTPLAASDPQLTAEIERVVQHGGREIPETRMYRMNASSKLNALNAYVTGIGASERVVVWDTTIAQLTTPTTSATE
;
A
#
# COMPACT_ATOMS: atom_id res chain seq x y z
N MET A 1 4.52 7.64 0.36
CA MET A 1 5.26 6.65 1.19
C MET A 1 4.49 5.35 1.48
N ALA A 2 3.23 5.40 1.94
CA ALA A 2 2.44 4.20 2.22
C ALA A 2 2.30 3.25 1.01
N ALA A 3 2.04 3.78 -0.19
CA ALA A 3 1.99 2.97 -1.41
C ALA A 3 3.33 2.31 -1.80
N PHE A 4 4.47 2.96 -1.53
CA PHE A 4 5.80 2.45 -1.83
C PHE A 4 6.16 1.24 -0.94
N TRP A 5 5.84 1.33 0.36
CA TRP A 5 5.97 0.19 1.27
C TRP A 5 4.90 -0.87 1.02
N LYS A 6 3.66 -0.52 0.68
CA LYS A 6 2.62 -1.51 0.31
C LYS A 6 3.07 -2.40 -0.85
N ILE A 7 3.62 -1.80 -1.92
CA ILE A 7 4.11 -2.55 -3.10
C ILE A 7 5.37 -3.38 -2.77
N ARG A 8 6.31 -2.87 -1.96
CA ARG A 8 7.52 -3.63 -1.58
C ARG A 8 7.27 -4.68 -0.50
N LEU A 9 6.30 -4.48 0.40
CA LEU A 9 5.88 -5.47 1.40
C LEU A 9 5.11 -6.62 0.72
N LEU A 10 4.19 -6.31 -0.19
CA LEU A 10 3.52 -7.32 -1.04
C LEU A 10 4.50 -8.01 -1.99
N GLY A 11 5.45 -7.28 -2.57
CA GLY A 11 6.52 -7.84 -3.40
C GLY A 11 7.46 -8.76 -2.62
N MET A 12 7.86 -8.40 -1.39
CA MET A 12 8.67 -9.26 -0.52
C MET A 12 7.91 -10.51 -0.07
N VAL A 13 6.61 -10.41 0.23
CA VAL A 13 5.76 -11.56 0.57
C VAL A 13 5.55 -12.45 -0.66
N GLY A 14 5.34 -11.88 -1.85
CA GLY A 14 5.18 -12.61 -3.10
C GLY A 14 6.45 -13.35 -3.55
N VAL A 15 7.62 -12.72 -3.44
CA VAL A 15 8.91 -13.33 -3.81
C VAL A 15 9.35 -14.44 -2.85
N LEU A 16 8.91 -14.40 -1.59
CA LEU A 16 9.21 -15.49 -0.63
C LEU A 16 8.29 -16.71 -0.78
N LEU A 17 7.13 -16.55 -1.44
CA LEU A 17 6.07 -17.58 -1.49
C LEU A 17 5.83 -18.16 -2.89
N LEU A 18 6.35 -17.52 -3.95
CA LEU A 18 6.20 -17.97 -5.33
C LEU A 18 7.52 -17.86 -6.10
N ALA A 19 8.06 -18.98 -6.58
CA ALA A 19 9.06 -19.01 -7.64
C ALA A 19 8.89 -20.27 -8.51
N PRO A 20 9.19 -20.24 -9.83
CA PRO A 20 9.13 -19.11 -10.76
C PRO A 20 8.19 -19.38 -11.95
N GLY A 21 7.56 -18.32 -12.47
CA GLY A 21 6.79 -18.39 -13.72
C GLY A 21 5.76 -17.28 -13.84
N ALA A 22 6.18 -16.05 -14.11
CA ALA A 22 5.29 -15.01 -14.64
C ALA A 22 6.10 -13.98 -15.44
N PRO A 23 5.63 -13.56 -16.63
CA PRO A 23 6.29 -12.56 -17.44
C PRO A 23 6.15 -11.17 -16.82
N ALA A 24 7.08 -10.30 -17.15
CA ALA A 24 7.08 -8.89 -16.76
C ALA A 24 5.75 -8.23 -17.16
N LEU A 25 5.00 -7.75 -16.17
CA LEU A 25 3.83 -6.90 -16.40
C LEU A 25 4.18 -5.46 -16.04
N ALA A 26 3.99 -4.59 -17.04
CA ALA A 26 4.09 -3.15 -16.95
C ALA A 26 3.23 -2.59 -15.80
N THR A 27 3.78 -1.62 -15.07
CA THR A 27 3.03 -0.83 -14.10
C THR A 27 2.27 0.29 -14.81
N PRO A 28 0.95 0.46 -14.59
CA PRO A 28 0.27 1.68 -14.98
C PRO A 28 0.35 2.73 -13.86
N SER A 29 0.31 3.96 -14.33
CA SER A 29 0.11 5.24 -13.68
C SER A 29 -0.97 5.25 -12.58
N GLY A 30 -0.79 6.12 -11.58
CA GLY A 30 -1.87 6.61 -10.73
C GLY A 30 -2.30 5.63 -9.62
N SER A 31 -2.29 6.14 -8.37
CA SER A 31 -3.04 5.63 -7.21
C SER A 31 -3.86 4.33 -7.42
N ALA A 32 -3.19 3.18 -7.43
CA ALA A 32 -3.86 1.88 -7.41
C ALA A 32 -4.16 1.50 -5.96
N GLY A 33 -5.36 1.87 -5.50
CA GLY A 33 -6.04 1.09 -4.47
C GLY A 33 -6.32 -0.30 -5.04
N ILE A 34 -6.15 -1.34 -4.22
CA ILE A 34 -6.50 -2.71 -4.59
C ILE A 34 -8.02 -2.75 -4.75
N SER A 35 -8.52 -2.58 -5.97
CA SER A 35 -9.90 -2.93 -6.32
C SER A 35 -9.96 -4.45 -6.42
N ALA A 36 -10.47 -5.09 -5.38
CA ALA A 36 -10.88 -6.48 -5.47
C ALA A 36 -12.00 -6.56 -6.52
N ALA A 37 -11.69 -7.15 -7.67
CA ALA A 37 -12.68 -7.45 -8.70
C ALA A 37 -13.66 -8.49 -8.15
N ILE A 38 -14.77 -8.02 -7.59
CA ILE A 38 -15.94 -8.85 -7.33
C ILE A 38 -16.63 -8.99 -8.68
N ALA A 39 -16.76 -10.22 -9.16
CA ALA A 39 -17.51 -10.54 -10.37
C ALA A 39 -18.94 -10.01 -10.24
N PHE A 40 -19.33 -9.10 -11.13
CA PHE A 40 -20.70 -8.63 -11.26
C PHE A 40 -21.60 -9.79 -11.68
N GLN A 41 -22.63 -10.10 -10.89
CA GLN A 41 -23.79 -10.84 -11.35
C GLN A 41 -24.66 -9.92 -12.22
N PRO A 42 -25.15 -10.37 -13.39
CA PRO A 42 -26.07 -9.56 -14.18
C PRO A 42 -27.43 -9.50 -13.48
N LEU A 43 -27.86 -8.29 -13.12
CA LEU A 43 -29.21 -8.00 -12.61
C LEU A 43 -30.26 -8.12 -13.73
N ALA A 44 -31.46 -8.52 -13.30
CA ALA A 44 -32.66 -8.85 -14.08
C ALA A 44 -33.16 -7.76 -15.06
N PRO A 45 -34.04 -8.08 -16.02
CA PRO A 45 -34.23 -7.34 -17.28
C PRO A 45 -35.19 -6.13 -17.23
N ASN A 46 -35.40 -5.50 -16.08
CA ASN A 46 -36.19 -4.26 -16.00
C ASN A 46 -35.29 -3.07 -15.65
N ALA A 47 -34.46 -2.68 -16.63
CA ALA A 47 -33.82 -1.38 -16.63
C ALA A 47 -34.84 -0.36 -17.16
N GLU A 48 -35.47 0.40 -16.26
CA GLU A 48 -36.06 1.68 -16.63
C GLU A 48 -34.96 2.51 -17.31
N GLN A 49 -35.26 2.96 -18.54
CA GLN A 49 -34.36 3.75 -19.36
C GLN A 49 -34.06 5.06 -18.63
N VAL A 50 -32.89 5.12 -17.98
CA VAL A 50 -32.33 6.37 -17.47
C VAL A 50 -32.08 7.27 -18.68
N ALA A 51 -32.77 8.40 -18.71
CA ALA A 51 -32.65 9.41 -19.76
C ALA A 51 -31.17 9.79 -20.00
N PRO A 52 -30.78 10.24 -21.21
CA PRO A 52 -29.39 10.55 -21.52
C PRO A 52 -28.91 11.70 -20.61
N LYS A 53 -28.10 11.38 -19.60
CA LYS A 53 -27.37 12.39 -18.82
C LYS A 53 -26.49 13.18 -19.79
N GLU A 54 -26.52 14.51 -19.67
CA GLU A 54 -25.72 15.43 -20.48
C GLU A 54 -24.26 14.94 -20.58
N PRO A 55 -23.59 15.09 -21.74
CA PRO A 55 -22.21 14.68 -21.88
C PRO A 55 -21.39 15.43 -20.81
N LEU A 56 -20.75 14.67 -19.92
CA LEU A 56 -19.81 15.16 -18.91
C LEU A 56 -18.94 16.23 -19.58
N ARG A 57 -19.08 17.50 -19.15
CA ARG A 57 -18.28 18.59 -19.69
C ARG A 57 -16.82 18.14 -19.64
N ALA A 58 -16.18 18.01 -20.79
CA ALA A 58 -14.81 17.57 -20.89
C ALA A 58 -13.91 18.58 -20.16
N TYR A 59 -13.69 18.37 -18.87
CA TYR A 59 -12.83 19.20 -18.06
C TYR A 59 -11.41 19.06 -18.61
N LYS A 60 -10.89 20.16 -19.17
CA LYS A 60 -9.49 20.27 -19.57
C LYS A 60 -8.73 21.02 -18.49
N LEU A 61 -7.63 20.43 -18.02
CA LEU A 61 -6.74 21.10 -17.09
C LEU A 61 -6.23 22.42 -17.70
N PRO A 62 -6.06 23.49 -16.90
CA PRO A 62 -5.32 24.66 -17.34
C PRO A 62 -3.92 24.26 -17.84
N PRO A 63 -3.41 24.89 -18.92
CA PRO A 63 -2.17 24.47 -19.58
C PRO A 63 -0.96 24.46 -18.62
N ASP A 64 -0.91 25.40 -17.68
CA ASP A 64 0.17 25.47 -16.67
C ASP A 64 0.15 24.28 -15.72
N LYS A 65 -1.04 23.83 -15.31
CA LYS A 65 -1.23 22.67 -14.42
C LYS A 65 -0.96 21.37 -15.15
N GLU A 66 -1.35 21.29 -16.42
CA GLU A 66 -1.04 20.16 -17.28
C GLU A 66 0.48 20.00 -17.46
N ALA A 67 1.18 21.08 -17.81
CA ALA A 67 2.65 21.06 -17.94
C ALA A 67 3.34 20.64 -16.64
N GLN A 68 2.87 21.15 -15.49
CA GLN A 68 3.40 20.74 -14.18
C GLN A 68 3.15 19.25 -13.90
N ALA A 69 1.97 18.73 -14.21
CA ALA A 69 1.62 17.32 -14.02
C ALA A 69 2.47 16.39 -14.91
N VAL A 70 2.69 16.78 -16.16
CA VAL A 70 3.56 16.06 -17.10
C VAL A 70 5.01 16.06 -16.60
N ALA A 71 5.55 17.22 -16.19
CA ALA A 71 6.91 17.32 -15.66
C ALA A 71 7.11 16.47 -14.39
N TYR A 72 6.12 16.48 -13.48
CA TYR A 72 6.12 15.61 -12.31
C TYR A 72 6.12 14.12 -12.70
N ALA A 73 5.27 13.74 -13.65
CA ALA A 73 5.18 12.38 -14.13
C ALA A 73 6.52 11.92 -14.73
N HIS A 74 7.13 12.72 -15.61
CA HIS A 74 8.45 12.42 -16.20
C HIS A 74 9.53 12.23 -15.14
N SER A 75 9.67 13.20 -14.23
CA SER A 75 10.66 13.12 -13.15
C SER A 75 10.49 11.89 -12.27
N ARG A 76 9.23 11.48 -12.03
CA ARG A 76 8.92 10.28 -11.26
C ARG A 76 9.26 9.00 -12.01
N HIS A 77 9.09 8.96 -13.33
CA HIS A 77 9.51 7.83 -14.17
C HIS A 77 11.04 7.72 -14.23
N GLU A 78 11.75 8.83 -14.38
CA GLU A 78 13.22 8.85 -14.35
C GLU A 78 13.74 8.29 -13.01
N LEU A 79 13.18 8.77 -11.90
CA LEU A 79 13.55 8.28 -10.57
C LEU A 79 13.23 6.78 -10.41
N TYR A 80 12.13 6.29 -10.99
CA TYR A 80 11.79 4.87 -10.99
C TYR A 80 12.87 4.02 -11.67
N PHE A 81 13.33 4.40 -12.86
CA PHE A 81 14.38 3.66 -13.55
C PHE A 81 15.73 3.73 -12.83
N LEU A 82 16.05 4.87 -12.22
CA LEU A 82 17.23 5.01 -11.36
C LEU A 82 17.15 4.14 -10.11
N ASP A 83 16.00 4.10 -9.43
CA ASP A 83 15.76 3.21 -8.28
C ASP A 83 15.89 1.74 -8.68
N PHE A 84 15.37 1.35 -9.84
CA PHE A 84 15.51 0.00 -10.38
C PHE A 84 16.98 -0.35 -10.60
N LEU A 85 17.74 0.49 -11.32
CA LEU A 85 19.16 0.23 -11.58
C LEU A 85 19.97 0.20 -10.28
N PHE A 86 19.74 1.15 -9.37
CA PHE A 86 20.39 1.19 -8.07
C PHE A 86 20.09 -0.06 -7.24
N SER A 87 18.84 -0.52 -7.25
CA SER A 87 18.43 -1.75 -6.58
C SER A 87 19.12 -2.98 -7.16
N VAL A 88 19.21 -3.10 -8.48
CA VAL A 88 19.92 -4.20 -9.15
C VAL A 88 21.41 -4.18 -8.78
N VAL A 89 22.07 -3.03 -8.90
CA VAL A 89 23.50 -2.88 -8.53
C VAL A 89 23.73 -3.26 -7.07
N GLY A 90 22.88 -2.78 -6.16
CA GLY A 90 22.98 -3.11 -4.76
C GLY A 90 22.76 -4.60 -4.47
N LEU A 91 21.78 -5.25 -5.12
CA LEU A 91 21.57 -6.70 -5.00
C LEU A 91 22.75 -7.50 -5.56
N VAL A 92 23.29 -7.12 -6.72
CA VAL A 92 24.50 -7.73 -7.30
C VAL A 92 25.66 -7.58 -6.32
N LEU A 93 25.85 -6.41 -5.72
CA LEU A 93 26.88 -6.19 -4.71
C LEU A 93 26.69 -7.09 -3.48
N LEU A 94 25.47 -7.28 -2.99
CA LEU A 94 25.19 -8.20 -1.87
C LEU A 94 25.52 -9.66 -2.21
N ILE A 95 25.28 -10.08 -3.45
CA ILE A 95 25.63 -11.41 -3.94
C ILE A 95 27.16 -11.55 -4.04
N GLN A 96 27.85 -10.59 -4.66
CA GLN A 96 29.31 -10.59 -4.81
C GLN A 96 30.03 -10.56 -3.46
N LEU A 97 29.48 -9.82 -2.50
CA LEU A 97 29.94 -9.79 -1.12
C LEU A 97 29.45 -10.99 -0.30
N ALA A 98 28.79 -11.98 -0.91
CA ALA A 98 28.30 -13.20 -0.26
C ALA A 98 27.63 -12.92 1.12
N VAL A 99 26.84 -11.84 1.21
CA VAL A 99 26.32 -11.36 2.49
C VAL A 99 25.39 -12.40 3.11
N ALA A 100 24.50 -12.98 2.31
CA ALA A 100 23.54 -13.99 2.78
C ALA A 100 24.23 -15.27 3.31
N PRO A 101 25.17 -15.92 2.58
CA PRO A 101 25.95 -17.03 3.14
C PRO A 101 26.68 -16.67 4.45
N ARG A 102 27.33 -15.51 4.50
CA ARG A 102 28.04 -15.06 5.70
C ARG A 102 27.13 -14.86 6.90
N LEU A 103 25.92 -14.32 6.70
CA LEU A 103 24.91 -14.16 7.74
C LEU A 103 24.35 -15.52 8.17
N ARG A 104 24.11 -16.44 7.23
CA ARG A 104 23.68 -17.81 7.52
C ARG A 104 24.71 -18.52 8.41
N ASP A 105 25.98 -18.52 8.03
CA ASP A 105 27.00 -19.22 8.80
C ASP A 105 27.18 -18.60 10.19
N ARG A 106 27.05 -17.26 10.31
CA ARG A 106 27.02 -16.59 11.62
C ARG A 106 25.83 -17.03 12.47
N ALA A 107 24.65 -17.11 11.87
CA ALA A 107 23.43 -17.56 12.55
C ALA A 107 23.57 -19.00 13.06
N GLU A 108 24.05 -19.92 12.21
CA GLU A 108 24.26 -21.33 12.57
C GLU A 108 25.34 -21.51 13.65
N ARG A 109 26.41 -20.70 13.63
CA ARG A 109 27.46 -20.73 14.67
C ARG A 109 27.00 -20.17 16.02
N LEU A 110 26.19 -19.10 16.02
CA LEU A 110 25.83 -18.39 17.24
C LEU A 110 24.82 -19.18 18.10
N SER A 111 23.89 -19.91 17.47
CA SER A 111 22.87 -20.63 18.22
C SER A 111 22.27 -21.80 17.48
N ARG A 112 21.86 -22.83 18.25
CA ARG A 112 21.02 -23.93 17.79
C ARG A 112 19.52 -23.57 17.79
N ASN A 113 19.13 -22.46 18.44
CA ASN A 113 17.74 -22.02 18.46
C ASN A 113 17.35 -21.46 17.09
N ARG A 114 16.34 -22.09 16.47
CA ARG A 114 15.86 -21.77 15.12
C ARG A 114 15.33 -20.34 14.99
N PHE A 115 14.70 -19.82 16.04
CA PHE A 115 14.21 -18.45 16.04
C PHE A 115 15.39 -17.45 16.06
N LEU A 116 16.40 -17.73 16.88
CA LEU A 116 17.59 -16.88 16.96
C LEU A 116 18.39 -16.91 15.66
N GLN A 117 18.44 -18.07 14.97
CA GLN A 117 19.01 -18.16 13.63
C GLN A 117 18.28 -17.26 12.63
N ALA A 118 16.95 -17.29 12.63
CA ALA A 118 16.14 -16.42 11.77
C ALA A 118 16.37 -14.94 12.10
N LEU A 119 16.46 -14.57 13.38
CA LEU A 119 16.74 -13.19 13.81
C LEU A 119 18.11 -12.71 13.32
N VAL A 120 19.16 -13.51 13.50
CA VAL A 120 20.54 -13.17 13.12
C VAL A 120 20.74 -13.13 11.61
N PHE A 121 19.98 -13.93 10.86
CA PHE A 121 19.98 -13.88 9.40
C PHE A 121 19.11 -12.72 8.88
N ALA A 122 17.81 -12.78 9.14
CA ALA A 122 16.82 -11.87 8.55
C ALA A 122 17.00 -10.43 9.05
N GLY A 123 17.31 -10.24 10.34
CA GLY A 123 17.45 -8.92 10.95
C GLY A 123 18.46 -8.04 10.19
N PRO A 124 19.76 -8.36 10.22
CA PRO A 124 20.77 -7.61 9.49
C PRO A 124 20.53 -7.58 7.98
N PHE A 125 20.05 -8.68 7.38
CA PHE A 125 19.81 -8.74 5.94
C PHE A 125 18.77 -7.71 5.48
N PHE A 126 17.61 -7.66 6.15
CA PHE A 126 16.55 -6.70 5.81
C PHE A 126 16.88 -5.28 6.23
N ILE A 127 17.69 -5.08 7.27
CA ILE A 127 18.23 -3.76 7.60
C ILE A 127 19.09 -3.23 6.45
N VAL A 128 20.00 -4.05 5.91
CA VAL A 128 20.84 -3.66 4.77
C VAL A 128 19.98 -3.34 3.53
N LEU A 129 18.96 -4.16 3.23
CA LEU A 129 18.03 -3.87 2.14
C LEU A 129 17.24 -2.56 2.38
N GLY A 130 16.82 -2.31 3.63
CA GLY A 130 16.20 -1.06 4.04
C GLY A 130 17.11 0.13 3.76
N PHE A 131 18.37 0.08 4.20
CA PHE A 131 19.37 1.11 3.91
C PHE A 131 19.61 1.31 2.42
N LEU A 132 19.65 0.24 1.63
CA LEU A 132 19.75 0.32 0.19
C LEU A 132 18.52 1.00 -0.46
N SER A 133 17.35 0.96 0.18
CA SER A 133 16.16 1.67 -0.32
C SER A 133 16.04 3.13 0.13
N LEU A 134 16.80 3.55 1.15
CA LEU A 134 16.63 4.88 1.75
C LEU A 134 16.97 6.03 0.78
N PRO A 135 18.06 5.97 -0.03
CA PRO A 135 18.41 7.06 -0.94
C PRO A 135 17.31 7.35 -1.97
N SER A 136 16.75 6.30 -2.60
CA SER A 136 15.67 6.46 -3.58
C SER A 136 14.37 6.91 -2.94
N ALA A 137 14.05 6.41 -1.74
CA ALA A 137 12.90 6.88 -0.97
C ALA A 137 13.02 8.36 -0.60
N ALA A 138 14.22 8.82 -0.20
CA ALA A 138 14.49 10.22 0.12
C ALA A 138 14.37 11.11 -1.13
N ALA A 139 14.96 10.69 -2.26
CA ALA A 139 14.81 11.40 -3.53
C ALA A 139 13.33 11.51 -3.96
N GLY A 140 12.55 10.46 -3.79
CA GLY A 140 11.11 10.47 -4.07
C GLY A 140 10.34 11.43 -3.18
N HIS A 141 10.69 11.51 -1.89
CA HIS A 141 10.09 12.46 -0.97
C HIS A 141 10.44 13.92 -1.31
N TRP A 142 11.71 14.17 -1.64
CA TRP A 142 12.15 15.47 -2.13
C TRP A 142 11.34 15.89 -3.36
N LEU A 143 11.16 14.98 -4.33
CA LEU A 143 10.38 15.21 -5.54
C LEU A 143 8.90 15.52 -5.23
N GLU A 144 8.29 14.73 -4.33
CA GLU A 144 6.91 14.96 -3.89
C GLU A 144 6.74 16.32 -3.21
N ARG A 145 7.71 16.79 -2.43
CA ARG A 145 7.70 18.13 -1.82
C ARG A 145 7.91 19.22 -2.86
N TYR A 146 8.84 19.02 -3.80
CA TYR A 146 9.16 19.99 -4.85
C TYR A 146 7.95 20.29 -5.74
N TYR A 147 7.18 19.26 -6.11
CA TYR A 147 5.94 19.41 -6.88
C TYR A 147 4.69 19.69 -6.03
N GLY A 148 4.85 19.96 -4.73
CA GLY A 148 3.74 20.29 -3.84
C GLY A 148 2.74 19.16 -3.61
N GLN A 149 3.11 17.91 -3.87
CA GLN A 149 2.28 16.73 -3.60
C GLN A 149 2.32 16.34 -2.12
N SER A 150 3.42 16.66 -1.44
CA SER A 150 3.61 16.41 -0.01
C SER A 150 3.98 17.69 0.73
N VAL A 151 3.37 17.89 1.90
CA VAL A 151 3.73 18.92 2.89
C VAL A 151 4.53 18.34 4.06
N GLN A 152 4.66 17.01 4.13
CA GLN A 152 5.32 16.29 5.22
C GLN A 152 6.80 16.69 5.35
N GLY A 153 7.23 17.14 6.52
CA GLY A 153 8.64 17.49 6.77
C GLY A 153 9.56 16.26 6.92
N TRP A 154 10.86 16.44 6.69
CA TRP A 154 11.87 15.37 6.72
C TRP A 154 11.93 14.56 8.02
N GLY A 155 11.76 15.21 9.18
CA GLY A 155 11.74 14.51 10.47
C GLY A 155 10.53 13.56 10.60
N SER A 156 9.35 14.03 10.19
CA SER A 156 8.14 13.19 10.17
C SER A 156 8.29 12.06 9.15
N TRP A 157 8.84 12.35 7.97
CA TRP A 157 9.08 11.37 6.92
C TRP A 157 10.05 10.27 7.38
N PHE A 158 11.15 10.64 8.02
CA PHE A 158 12.13 9.68 8.54
C PHE A 158 11.50 8.81 9.64
N TRP A 159 10.70 9.40 10.52
CA TRP A 159 10.04 8.64 11.58
C TRP A 159 9.00 7.65 11.02
N ASP A 160 8.26 8.03 9.98
CA ASP A 160 7.40 7.11 9.25
C ASP A 160 8.19 5.97 8.58
N ALA A 161 9.37 6.29 8.01
CA ALA A 161 10.26 5.28 7.43
C ALA A 161 10.73 4.27 8.47
N VAL A 162 11.12 4.73 9.66
CA VAL A 162 11.57 3.87 10.77
C VAL A 162 10.43 3.00 11.27
N LYS A 163 9.23 3.56 11.51
CA LYS A 163 8.07 2.77 11.96
C LYS A 163 7.67 1.70 10.95
N GLY A 164 7.57 2.07 9.67
CA GLY A 164 7.26 1.14 8.60
C GLY A 164 8.32 0.06 8.45
N GLY A 165 9.60 0.45 8.51
CA GLY A 165 10.74 -0.47 8.46
C GLY A 165 10.78 -1.42 9.65
N ALA A 166 10.51 -0.95 10.87
CA ALA A 166 10.47 -1.79 12.06
C ALA A 166 9.35 -2.84 11.98
N PHE A 167 8.16 -2.45 11.54
CA PHE A 167 7.07 -3.40 11.31
C PHE A 167 7.43 -4.44 10.24
N ALA A 168 7.94 -3.98 9.09
CA ALA A 168 8.36 -4.85 8.01
C ALA A 168 9.47 -5.82 8.45
N LEU A 169 10.40 -5.36 9.29
CA LEU A 169 11.49 -6.16 9.83
C LEU A 169 10.96 -7.28 10.73
N VAL A 170 10.07 -6.96 11.67
CA VAL A 170 9.44 -7.97 12.55
C VAL A 170 8.67 -9.00 11.73
N LEU A 171 7.86 -8.54 10.78
CA LEU A 171 7.10 -9.43 9.89
C LEU A 171 8.05 -10.34 9.10
N ALA A 172 9.12 -9.78 8.51
CA ALA A 172 10.08 -10.54 7.73
C ALA A 172 10.82 -11.59 8.55
N ILE A 173 11.22 -11.29 9.80
CA ILE A 173 11.84 -12.26 10.71
C ILE A 173 10.89 -13.43 10.99
N VAL A 174 9.62 -13.15 11.31
CA VAL A 174 8.60 -14.18 11.57
C VAL A 174 8.37 -15.03 10.33
N LEU A 175 8.22 -14.41 9.15
CA LEU A 175 8.01 -15.14 7.90
C LEU A 175 9.20 -16.03 7.54
N VAL A 176 10.43 -15.51 7.66
CA VAL A 176 11.65 -16.30 7.43
C VAL A 176 11.75 -17.47 8.41
N TRP A 177 11.42 -17.25 9.69
CA TRP A 177 11.41 -18.32 10.70
C TRP A 177 10.40 -19.42 10.36
N LEU A 178 9.16 -19.05 10.04
CA LEU A 178 8.11 -19.98 9.62
C LEU A 178 8.51 -20.74 8.36
N PHE A 179 9.02 -20.03 7.36
CA PHE A 179 9.43 -20.61 6.08
C PHE A 179 10.57 -21.63 6.25
N TYR A 180 11.65 -21.27 6.96
CA TYR A 180 12.73 -22.23 7.22
C TYR A 180 12.28 -23.42 8.07
N GLY A 181 11.39 -23.19 9.04
CA GLY A 181 10.76 -24.27 9.80
C GLY A 181 10.00 -25.24 8.89
N LEU A 182 9.26 -24.69 7.93
CA LEU A 182 8.45 -25.46 6.99
C LEU A 182 9.30 -26.26 6.00
N VAL A 183 10.29 -25.62 5.37
CA VAL A 183 11.20 -26.27 4.41
C VAL A 183 11.92 -27.45 5.06
N ARG A 184 12.35 -27.31 6.33
CA ARG A 184 12.98 -28.41 7.07
C ARG A 184 12.01 -29.52 7.45
N ARG A 185 10.75 -29.19 7.75
CA ARG A 185 9.71 -30.17 8.14
C ARG A 185 9.23 -30.99 6.94
N SER A 186 9.09 -30.38 5.77
CA SER A 186 8.60 -31.05 4.57
C SER A 186 9.40 -30.66 3.30
N PRO A 187 10.63 -31.15 3.13
CA PRO A 187 11.50 -30.74 2.02
C PRO A 187 10.96 -31.05 0.62
N ARG A 188 10.01 -31.99 0.48
CA ARG A 188 9.41 -32.36 -0.81
C ARG A 188 8.09 -31.64 -1.11
N ARG A 189 7.37 -31.18 -0.09
CA ARG A 189 6.03 -30.56 -0.21
C ARG A 189 5.96 -29.16 0.40
N TRP A 190 7.11 -28.55 0.73
CA TRP A 190 7.17 -27.22 1.36
C TRP A 190 6.45 -26.16 0.54
N TRP A 191 6.51 -26.24 -0.80
CA TRP A 191 5.85 -25.29 -1.70
C TRP A 191 4.33 -25.29 -1.50
N PHE A 192 3.72 -26.47 -1.34
CA PHE A 192 2.28 -26.61 -1.13
C PHE A 192 1.87 -26.06 0.22
N TYR A 193 2.62 -26.39 1.28
CA TYR A 193 2.34 -25.87 2.61
C TYR A 193 2.67 -24.37 2.74
N ALA A 194 3.64 -23.85 1.99
CA ALA A 194 3.99 -22.44 1.99
C ALA A 194 2.87 -21.65 1.30
N TRP A 195 2.40 -22.15 0.15
CA TRP A 195 1.21 -21.64 -0.52
C TRP A 195 -0.01 -21.68 0.40
N LEU A 196 -0.31 -22.83 1.02
CA LEU A 196 -1.47 -22.96 1.90
C LEU A 196 -1.36 -22.05 3.14
N GLY A 197 -0.17 -21.95 3.73
CA GLY A 197 0.12 -21.07 4.86
C GLY A 197 0.11 -19.58 4.51
N SER A 198 0.34 -19.23 3.24
CA SER A 198 0.26 -17.84 2.78
C SER A 198 -1.16 -17.29 2.80
N LEU A 199 -2.18 -18.13 2.57
CA LEU A 199 -3.58 -17.71 2.55
C LEU A 199 -4.02 -17.04 3.85
N PRO A 200 -3.89 -17.68 5.03
CA PRO A 200 -4.26 -17.02 6.29
C PRO A 200 -3.35 -15.83 6.61
N ILE A 201 -2.07 -15.83 6.21
CA ILE A 201 -1.17 -14.69 6.40
C ILE A 201 -1.64 -13.48 5.58
N LEU A 202 -2.01 -13.68 4.32
CA LEU A 202 -2.53 -12.61 3.45
C LEU A 202 -3.85 -12.07 3.97
N ILE A 203 -4.78 -12.96 4.36
CA ILE A 203 -6.05 -12.57 4.99
C ILE A 203 -5.78 -11.75 6.26
N PHE A 204 -4.88 -12.22 7.12
CA PHE A 204 -4.49 -11.51 8.33
C PHE A 204 -3.94 -10.10 8.01
N LEU A 205 -3.07 -9.97 7.01
CA LEU A 205 -2.51 -8.68 6.60
C LEU A 205 -3.58 -7.72 6.06
N ILE A 206 -4.59 -8.22 5.34
CA ILE A 206 -5.73 -7.41 4.85
C ILE A 206 -6.49 -6.75 6.01
N PHE A 207 -6.60 -7.41 7.17
CA PHE A 207 -7.23 -6.82 8.36
C PHE A 207 -6.28 -5.95 9.18
N VAL A 208 -5.02 -6.38 9.32
CA VAL A 208 -4.01 -5.66 10.13
C VAL A 208 -3.64 -4.32 9.50
N GLU A 209 -3.57 -4.24 8.18
CA GLU A 209 -3.22 -3.01 7.48
C GLU A 209 -4.14 -1.83 7.85
N PRO A 210 -5.47 -1.89 7.62
CA PRO A 210 -6.38 -0.81 7.97
C PRO A 210 -6.50 -0.56 9.49
N LEU A 211 -6.36 -1.59 10.32
CA LEU A 211 -6.62 -1.50 11.77
C LEU A 211 -5.40 -1.08 12.59
N VAL A 212 -4.19 -1.45 12.16
CA VAL A 212 -2.97 -1.26 12.94
C VAL A 212 -1.96 -0.43 12.17
N LEU A 213 -1.76 -0.69 10.87
CA LEU A 213 -0.76 0.03 10.09
C LEU A 213 -1.20 1.46 9.75
N GLU A 214 -2.38 1.65 9.18
CA GLU A 214 -2.82 3.01 8.79
C GLU A 214 -2.88 3.98 10.00
N PRO A 215 -3.46 3.59 11.16
CA PRO A 215 -3.52 4.47 12.34
C PRO A 215 -2.15 4.85 12.93
N LEU A 216 -1.09 4.08 12.61
CA LEU A 216 0.28 4.40 13.03
C LEU A 216 0.83 5.66 12.31
N PHE A 217 0.28 5.95 11.12
CA PHE A 217 0.72 7.05 10.26
C PHE A 217 -0.29 8.20 10.21
N PHE A 218 -1.59 7.90 10.27
CA PHE A 218 -2.67 8.90 10.13
C PHE A 218 -3.67 8.80 11.27
N ARG A 219 -4.31 9.92 11.58
CA ARG A 219 -5.42 9.99 12.53
C ARG A 219 -6.73 9.83 11.78
N PHE A 220 -7.59 9.02 12.36
CA PHE A 220 -8.95 8.76 11.88
C PHE A 220 -9.92 9.30 12.92
N THR A 221 -10.90 10.08 12.47
CA THR A 221 -12.00 10.58 13.30
C THR A 221 -13.33 10.18 12.67
N PRO A 222 -14.39 9.91 13.46
CA PRO A 222 -15.72 9.63 12.91
C PRO A 222 -16.18 10.76 11.98
N LEU A 223 -16.63 10.41 10.77
CA LEU A 223 -17.04 11.40 9.75
C LEU A 223 -18.28 12.17 10.21
N ALA A 224 -19.24 11.47 10.81
CA ALA A 224 -20.48 12.03 11.35
C ALA A 224 -20.24 13.16 12.37
N ALA A 225 -19.13 13.10 13.12
CA ALA A 225 -18.80 14.14 14.09
C ALA A 225 -18.28 15.43 13.43
N SER A 226 -17.73 15.34 12.23
CA SER A 226 -17.18 16.49 11.50
C SER A 226 -18.10 17.03 10.40
N ASP A 227 -18.82 16.15 9.71
CA ASP A 227 -19.71 16.50 8.60
C ASP A 227 -20.89 15.51 8.53
N PRO A 228 -21.99 15.78 9.27
CA PRO A 228 -23.18 14.93 9.27
C PRO A 228 -23.87 14.89 7.89
N GLN A 229 -23.81 15.97 7.12
CA GLN A 229 -24.48 16.05 5.82
C GLN A 229 -23.80 15.16 4.79
N LEU A 230 -22.47 15.24 4.69
CA LEU A 230 -21.68 14.37 3.82
C LEU A 230 -21.83 12.90 4.21
N THR A 231 -21.89 12.61 5.51
CA THR A 231 -22.10 11.24 6.01
C THR A 231 -23.44 10.67 5.50
N ALA A 232 -24.53 11.44 5.60
CA ALA A 232 -25.84 11.02 5.13
C ALA A 232 -25.90 10.86 3.60
N GLU A 233 -25.19 11.70 2.83
CA GLU A 233 -25.09 11.53 1.38
C GLU A 233 -24.33 10.26 0.99
N ILE A 234 -23.17 10.01 1.62
CA ILE A 234 -22.39 8.78 1.39
C ILE A 234 -23.22 7.55 1.76
N GLU A 235 -23.96 7.60 2.87
CA GLU A 235 -24.85 6.50 3.27
C GLU A 235 -25.90 6.19 2.19
N ARG A 236 -26.54 7.22 1.62
CA ARG A 236 -27.49 7.03 0.51
C ARG A 236 -26.83 6.41 -0.72
N VAL A 237 -25.62 6.86 -1.09
CA VAL A 237 -24.90 6.30 -2.25
C VAL A 237 -24.52 4.85 -2.02
N VAL A 238 -24.06 4.51 -0.83
CA VAL A 238 -23.69 3.14 -0.45
C VAL A 238 -24.93 2.23 -0.45
N GLN A 239 -26.05 2.70 0.11
CA GLN A 239 -27.34 1.98 0.08
C GLN A 239 -27.86 1.78 -1.34
N HIS A 240 -27.75 2.79 -2.20
CA HIS A 240 -28.12 2.67 -3.62
C HIS A 240 -27.26 1.62 -4.35
N GLY A 241 -26.00 1.47 -3.95
CA GLY A 241 -25.09 0.42 -4.42
C GLY A 241 -25.35 -0.98 -3.84
N GLY A 242 -26.44 -1.17 -3.08
CA GLY A 242 -26.79 -2.46 -2.48
C GLY A 242 -25.91 -2.86 -1.29
N ARG A 243 -25.23 -1.90 -0.66
CA ARG A 243 -24.39 -2.14 0.53
C ARG A 243 -24.92 -1.35 1.72
N GLU A 244 -24.73 -1.90 2.91
CA GLU A 244 -25.07 -1.23 4.16
C GLU A 244 -23.79 -0.99 4.96
N ILE A 245 -23.26 0.24 4.88
CA ILE A 245 -22.14 0.67 5.73
C ILE A 245 -22.69 1.69 6.72
N PRO A 246 -22.72 1.40 8.03
CA PRO A 246 -23.23 2.32 9.02
C PRO A 246 -22.32 3.54 9.17
N GLU A 247 -22.89 4.68 9.54
CA GLU A 247 -22.18 5.94 9.81
C GLU A 247 -21.01 5.79 10.79
N THR A 248 -21.11 4.85 11.74
CA THR A 248 -20.07 4.55 12.75
C THR A 248 -18.78 4.01 12.13
N ARG A 249 -18.84 3.55 10.88
CA ARG A 249 -17.71 3.04 10.09
C ARG A 249 -17.29 3.98 8.96
N MET A 250 -17.75 5.23 9.01
CA MET A 250 -17.29 6.28 8.11
C MET A 250 -16.29 7.16 8.85
N TYR A 251 -15.10 7.31 8.29
CA TYR A 251 -13.99 8.02 8.94
C TYR A 251 -13.46 9.13 8.04
N ARG A 252 -13.11 10.25 8.68
CA ARG A 252 -12.27 11.30 8.12
C ARG A 252 -10.80 10.98 8.46
N MET A 253 -9.94 10.94 7.45
CA MET A 253 -8.49 10.78 7.61
C MET A 253 -7.77 12.12 7.48
N ASN A 254 -6.81 12.40 8.37
CA ASN A 254 -6.02 13.64 8.37
C ASN A 254 -4.90 13.66 7.29
N ALA A 255 -5.26 13.45 6.02
CA ALA A 255 -4.33 13.40 4.91
C ALA A 255 -3.51 14.71 4.76
N SER A 256 -4.14 15.86 5.04
CA SER A 256 -3.56 17.21 4.96
C SER A 256 -2.29 17.38 5.81
N SER A 257 -2.12 16.56 6.85
CA SER A 257 -0.90 16.58 7.67
C SER A 257 0.37 16.18 6.90
N LYS A 258 0.23 15.51 5.75
CA LYS A 258 1.35 14.96 4.98
C LYS A 258 1.21 15.15 3.47
N LEU A 259 -0.01 15.21 2.94
CA LEU A 259 -0.33 15.12 1.52
C LEU A 259 -1.30 16.23 1.13
N ASN A 260 -1.22 16.68 -0.13
CA ASN A 260 -2.17 17.62 -0.73
C ASN A 260 -3.15 16.95 -1.70
N ALA A 261 -2.94 15.66 -1.99
CA ALA A 261 -3.78 14.90 -2.90
C ALA A 261 -5.20 14.71 -2.36
N LEU A 262 -6.15 14.43 -3.24
CA LEU A 262 -7.54 14.13 -2.93
C LEU A 262 -7.77 12.64 -3.08
N ASN A 263 -8.49 12.04 -2.15
CA ASN A 263 -8.91 10.65 -2.25
C ASN A 263 -10.08 10.34 -1.31
N ALA A 264 -10.80 9.29 -1.66
CA ALA A 264 -11.73 8.61 -0.79
C ALA A 264 -11.68 7.12 -1.17
N TYR A 265 -11.73 6.24 -0.18
CA TYR A 265 -11.66 4.81 -0.43
C TYR A 265 -12.56 4.04 0.52
N VAL A 266 -12.99 2.87 0.06
CA VAL A 266 -13.69 1.88 0.87
C VAL A 266 -12.75 0.70 1.07
N THR A 267 -12.67 0.21 2.30
CA THR A 267 -11.81 -0.93 2.64
C THR A 267 -12.52 -1.86 3.62
N GLY A 268 -12.10 -3.13 3.65
CA GLY A 268 -12.71 -4.18 4.47
C GLY A 268 -13.58 -5.11 3.65
N ILE A 269 -14.16 -6.12 4.31
CA ILE A 269 -15.04 -7.12 3.71
C ILE A 269 -16.27 -7.31 4.61
N GLY A 270 -17.47 -7.22 4.02
CA GLY A 270 -18.74 -7.46 4.71
C GLY A 270 -18.92 -6.54 5.93
N ALA A 271 -19.10 -7.13 7.12
CA ALA A 271 -19.31 -6.38 8.37
C ALA A 271 -18.09 -5.56 8.86
N SER A 272 -16.94 -5.63 8.17
CA SER A 272 -15.76 -4.80 8.45
C SER A 272 -15.57 -3.67 7.45
N GLU A 273 -16.49 -3.51 6.49
CA GLU A 273 -16.43 -2.43 5.50
C GLU A 273 -16.52 -1.07 6.17
N ARG A 274 -15.62 -0.18 5.76
CA ARG A 274 -15.51 1.19 6.24
C ARG A 274 -15.21 2.13 5.08
N VAL A 275 -15.78 3.33 5.14
CA VAL A 275 -15.51 4.41 4.20
C VAL A 275 -14.51 5.36 4.83
N VAL A 276 -13.46 5.72 4.09
CA VAL A 276 -12.46 6.69 4.53
C VAL A 276 -12.41 7.84 3.52
N VAL A 277 -12.70 9.05 3.98
CA VAL A 277 -12.61 10.27 3.19
C VAL A 277 -11.46 11.12 3.70
N TRP A 278 -10.62 11.62 2.79
CA TRP A 278 -9.51 12.50 3.17
C TRP A 278 -10.03 13.90 3.47
N ASP A 279 -9.47 14.54 4.49
CA ASP A 279 -9.79 15.91 4.85
C ASP A 279 -9.47 16.93 3.75
N THR A 280 -8.45 16.66 2.92
CA THR A 280 -8.13 17.44 1.72
C THR A 280 -9.25 17.38 0.68
N THR A 281 -9.89 16.23 0.51
CA THR A 281 -11.07 16.05 -0.35
C THR A 281 -12.23 16.88 0.14
N ILE A 282 -12.56 16.78 1.42
CA ILE A 282 -13.66 17.53 2.06
C ILE A 282 -13.42 19.04 1.96
N ALA A 283 -12.16 19.48 2.08
CA ALA A 283 -11.82 20.90 2.02
C ALA A 283 -11.87 21.50 0.61
N GLN A 284 -11.69 20.70 -0.44
CA GLN A 284 -11.52 21.19 -1.82
C GLN A 284 -12.70 20.87 -2.74
N LEU A 285 -13.53 19.88 -2.40
CA LEU A 285 -14.71 19.49 -3.17
C LEU A 285 -15.98 19.87 -2.42
N THR A 286 -17.01 20.28 -3.16
CA THR A 286 -18.36 20.45 -2.61
C THR A 286 -18.99 19.08 -2.36
N THR A 287 -19.97 19.00 -1.46
CA THR A 287 -20.66 17.77 -1.07
C THR A 287 -21.16 16.93 -2.26
N PRO A 288 -21.89 17.50 -3.26
CA PRO A 288 -22.37 16.71 -4.42
C PRO A 288 -21.23 16.11 -5.27
N THR A 289 -20.10 16.80 -5.40
CA THR A 289 -18.94 16.29 -6.13
C THR A 289 -18.18 15.23 -5.33
N THR A 290 -18.27 15.26 -3.99
CA THR A 290 -17.60 14.30 -3.09
C THR A 290 -18.35 12.97 -2.99
N SER A 291 -19.69 13.01 -3.01
CA SER A 291 -20.56 11.83 -3.03
C SER A 291 -20.74 11.22 -4.43
N ALA A 292 -20.18 11.86 -5.47
CA ALA A 292 -20.34 11.48 -6.88
C ALA A 292 -21.81 11.39 -7.33
N THR A 293 -22.70 12.15 -6.69
CA THR A 293 -24.09 12.33 -7.11
C THR A 293 -24.24 13.62 -7.92
N GLU A 294 -23.96 13.51 -9.21
CA GLU A 294 -24.57 14.35 -10.26
C GLU A 294 -25.33 13.43 -11.22
#